data_AF-A0A561UKN9-F1
#
_entry.id   AF-A0A561UKN9-F1
#
_cell.length_a   1.000
_cell.length_b   1.000
_cell.length_c   1.000
_cell.angle_alpha   90.00
_cell.angle_beta   90.00
_cell.angle_gamma   90.00
#
_symmetry.space_group_name_H-M   'P 1'
#
loop_
_entity.id
_entity.type
_entity.pdbx_description
1 polymer ?
#
loop_
_entity_poly.entity_id
_entity_poly.type
_entity_poly.pdbx_seq_one_letter_code
_entity_poly.pdbx_strand_id
1 'polypeptide(L)' 'MQDEYTPDMSLLTHHELLVIALLADGTPFPEIAAIFGIQQESVKRQVRNARRKIGADTEPRWQLVTRAAQEAT' A
#
# COMPACT_ATOMS: atom_id res chain seq x y z
N MET A 1 -3.29 -26.69 2.09
CA MET A 1 -2.13 -25.99 1.52
C MET A 1 -2.33 -24.52 1.85
N GLN A 2 -1.64 -24.01 2.87
CA GLN A 2 -1.55 -22.56 3.05
C GLN A 2 -0.46 -22.12 2.08
N ASP A 3 -0.88 -21.52 0.95
CA ASP A 3 0.05 -20.82 0.08
C ASP A 3 0.71 -19.71 0.92
N GLU A 4 2.02 -19.82 1.14
CA GLU A 4 2.81 -18.83 1.86
C GLU A 4 2.90 -17.57 0.99
N TYR A 5 2.01 -16.61 1.23
CA TYR A 5 1.98 -15.35 0.49
C TYR A 5 3.10 -14.43 0.98
N THR A 6 4.05 -14.13 0.09
CA THR A 6 5.05 -13.08 0.28
C THR A 6 4.80 -11.97 -0.73
N PRO A 7 4.55 -10.72 -0.30
CA PRO A 7 4.32 -9.62 -1.22
C PRO A 7 5.61 -9.24 -1.97
N ASP A 8 5.55 -9.19 -3.29
CA ASP A 8 6.65 -8.66 -4.11
C ASP A 8 6.55 -7.14 -4.20
N MET A 9 7.29 -6.45 -3.32
CA MET A 9 7.30 -4.99 -3.24
C MET A 9 7.98 -4.33 -4.45
N SER A 10 8.74 -5.07 -5.26
CA SER A 10 9.38 -4.54 -6.48
C SER A 10 8.38 -4.22 -7.59
N LEU A 11 7.15 -4.76 -7.51
CA LEU A 11 6.05 -4.46 -8.44
C LEU A 11 5.43 -3.08 -8.22
N LEU A 12 5.75 -2.42 -7.11
CA LEU A 12 5.23 -1.11 -6.75
C LEU A 12 6.21 -0.01 -7.15
N THR A 13 5.68 1.11 -7.60
CA THR A 13 6.49 2.32 -7.77
C THR A 13 6.87 2.90 -6.41
N HIS A 14 7.96 3.68 -6.36
CA HIS A 14 8.37 4.37 -5.14
C HIS A 14 7.24 5.20 -4.52
N HIS A 15 6.43 5.88 -5.34
CA HIS A 15 5.27 6.63 -4.87
C HIS A 15 4.18 5.72 -4.25
N GLU A 16 3.89 4.57 -4.85
CA GLU A 16 2.92 3.61 -4.29
C GLU A 16 3.43 3.03 -2.97
N LEU A 17 4.73 2.77 -2.84
CA LEU A 17 5.36 2.32 -1.60
C LEU A 17 5.21 3.36 -0.48
N LEU A 18 5.51 4.63 -0.75
CA LEU A 18 5.38 5.71 0.25
C LEU A 18 3.92 5.88 0.71
N VAL A 19 2.95 5.82 -0.20
CA VAL A 19 1.52 5.87 0.16
C VAL A 19 1.15 4.70 1.08
N ILE A 20 1.67 3.50 0.83
CA ILE A 20 1.39 2.31 1.64
C ILE A 20 2.07 2.40 3.01
N ALA A 21 3.31 2.88 3.07
CA ALA A 21 4.02 3.08 4.33
C ALA A 21 3.27 4.07 5.24
N LEU A 22 2.83 5.22 4.69
CA LEU A 22 2.03 6.19 5.44
C LEU A 22 0.70 5.60 5.95
N LEU A 23 0.05 4.74 5.16
CA LEU A 23 -1.15 4.01 5.61
C LEU A 23 -0.85 3.02 6.72
N ALA A 24 0.28 2.33 6.65
CA ALA A 24 0.73 1.38 7.67
C ALA A 24 1.00 2.09 9.00
N ASP A 25 1.45 3.35 8.95
CA ASP A 25 1.63 4.23 10.11
C ASP A 25 0.32 4.84 10.63
N GLY A 26 -0.82 4.50 10.02
CA GLY A 26 -2.14 4.99 10.43
C GLY A 26 -2.51 6.36 9.87
N THR A 27 -1.75 6.91 8.91
CA THR A 27 -2.08 8.19 8.27
C THR A 27 -3.35 8.03 7.43
N PRO A 28 -4.39 8.84 7.65
CA PRO A 28 -5.64 8.71 6.91
C PRO A 28 -5.51 9.26 5.48
N PHE A 29 -6.33 8.74 4.55
CA PHE A 29 -6.27 9.13 3.14
C PHE A 29 -6.30 10.65 2.85
N PRO A 30 -7.09 11.49 3.57
CA PRO A 30 -7.07 12.94 3.35
C PRO A 30 -5.71 13.59 3.69
N GLU A 31 -5.03 13.10 4.72
CA GLU A 31 -3.71 13.62 5.11
C GLU A 31 -2.63 13.18 4.12
N ILE A 32 -2.67 11.92 3.69
CA ILE A 32 -1.81 11.42 2.60
C ILE A 32 -2.00 12.25 1.33
N ALA A 33 -3.25 12.55 0.98
CA ALA A 33 -3.57 13.37 -0.18
C ALA A 33 -2.98 14.78 -0.06
N ALA A 34 -3.05 15.38 1.13
CA ALA A 34 -2.43 16.68 1.42
C ALA A 34 -0.90 16.64 1.31
N ILE A 35 -0.25 15.58 1.84
CA ILE A 35 1.21 15.39 1.76
C ILE A 35 1.69 15.36 0.30
N PHE A 36 0.97 14.66 -0.58
CA PHE A 36 1.33 14.52 -1.98
C PHE A 36 0.73 15.61 -2.90
N GLY A 37 -0.09 16.53 -2.37
CA GLY A 37 -0.77 17.55 -3.17
C GLY A 37 -1.74 17.00 -4.22
N ILE A 38 -2.38 15.85 -3.92
CA ILE A 38 -3.33 15.18 -4.82
C ILE A 38 -4.72 15.07 -4.17
N GLN A 39 -5.71 14.59 -4.93
CA GLN A 39 -7.05 14.34 -4.39
C GLN A 39 -7.10 13.02 -3.60
N GLN A 40 -7.90 12.97 -2.54
CA GLN A 40 -8.14 11.76 -1.74
C GLN A 40 -8.56 10.56 -2.59
N GLU A 41 -9.40 10.77 -3.61
CA GLU A 41 -9.84 9.71 -4.53
C GLU A 41 -8.68 9.15 -5.37
N SER A 42 -7.66 9.97 -5.65
CA SER A 42 -6.44 9.51 -6.32
C SER A 42 -5.65 8.57 -5.42
N VAL A 43 -5.54 8.88 -4.12
CA VAL A 43 -4.90 8.00 -3.13
C VAL A 43 -5.64 6.66 -3.04
N LYS A 44 -6.98 6.68 -2.88
CA LYS A 44 -7.80 5.45 -2.84
C LYS A 44 -7.61 4.58 -4.09
N ARG A 45 -7.58 5.21 -5.28
CA ARG A 45 -7.34 4.53 -6.55
C ARG A 45 -5.94 3.91 -6.62
N GLN A 46 -4.92 4.63 -6.17
CA GLN A 46 -3.54 4.11 -6.13
C GLN A 46 -3.44 2.88 -5.22
N VAL A 47 -4.00 2.94 -4.01
CA VAL A 47 -4.03 1.81 -3.07
C VAL A 47 -4.73 0.59 -3.65
N ARG A 48 -5.88 0.79 -4.29
CA ARG A 48 -6.61 -0.30 -4.97
C ARG A 48 -5.79 -0.92 -6.10
N ASN A 49 -5.09 -0.10 -6.88
CA ASN A 49 -4.25 -0.59 -7.97
C ASN A 49 -3.03 -1.34 -7.43
N ALA A 50 -2.40 -0.83 -6.37
CA ALA A 50 -1.28 -1.49 -5.69
C ALA A 50 -1.69 -2.87 -5.15
N ARG A 51 -2.83 -2.96 -4.45
CA ARG A 51 -3.41 -4.24 -3.99
C ARG A 51 -3.55 -5.25 -5.13
N ARG A 52 -4.02 -4.81 -6.30
CA ARG A 52 -4.15 -5.67 -7.49
C ARG A 52 -2.80 -6.10 -8.06
N LYS A 53 -1.81 -5.22 -8.12
CA LYS A 53 -0.46 -5.52 -8.63
C LYS A 53 0.23 -6.62 -7.83
N ILE A 54 0.13 -6.54 -6.50
CA ILE A 54 0.81 -7.45 -5.57
C ILE A 54 -0.05 -8.64 -5.13
N GLY A 55 -1.28 -8.77 -5.65
CA GLY A 55 -2.19 -9.87 -5.27
C GLY A 55 -2.69 -9.82 -3.83
N ALA A 56 -2.72 -8.64 -3.19
CA ALA A 56 -3.26 -8.43 -1.85
C ALA A 56 -4.75 -8.07 -1.90
N ASP A 57 -5.56 -9.03 -2.36
CA ASP A 57 -7.01 -8.94 -2.47
C ASP A 57 -7.76 -9.19 -1.16
N THR A 58 -7.10 -9.82 -0.19
CA THR A 58 -7.64 -10.09 1.14
C THR A 58 -6.97 -9.23 2.21
N GLU A 59 -7.69 -8.96 3.30
CA GLU A 59 -7.17 -8.17 4.41
C GLU A 59 -5.92 -8.80 5.08
N PRO A 60 -5.83 -10.13 5.28
CA PRO A 60 -4.59 -10.74 5.81
C PRO A 60 -3.38 -10.54 4.89
N ARG A 61 -3.55 -10.64 3.56
CA ARG A 61 -2.46 -10.34 2.61
C ARG A 61 -2.08 -8.87 2.64
N TRP A 62 -3.05 -7.98 2.81
CA TRP A 62 -2.79 -6.55 2.95
C TRP A 62 -1.95 -6.21 4.18
N GLN A 63 -2.18 -6.87 5.31
CA GLN A 63 -1.36 -6.68 6.51
C GLN A 63 0.11 -7.05 6.30
N LEU A 64 0.38 -8.09 5.51
CA LEU A 64 1.74 -8.48 5.15
C LEU A 64 2.42 -7.42 4.26
N VAL A 65 1.67 -6.81 3.34
CA VAL A 65 2.15 -5.70 2.50
C VAL A 65 2.48 -4.47 3.33
N THR A 66 1.59 -4.06 4.23
CA THR A 66 1.81 -2.85 5.05
C THR A 66 3.03 -3.00 5.95
N ARG A 67 3.25 -4.19 6.50
CA ARG A 67 4.46 -4.50 7.28
C ARG A 67 5.72 -4.43 6.41
N ALA A 68 5.70 -5.08 5.24
CA ALA A 68 6.83 -5.06 4.32
C ALA A 68 7.17 -3.63 3.84
N ALA A 69 6.17 -2.76 3.69
CA ALA A 69 6.37 -1.37 3.29
C ALA A 69 7.08 -0.55 4.38
N GLN A 70 6.76 -0.77 5.66
CA GLN A 70 7.43 -0.10 6.79
C GLN A 70 8.92 -0.47 6.90
N GLU A 71 9.28 -1.70 6.52
CA GLU A 71 10.68 -2.16 6.53
C GLU A 71 11.49 -1.63 5.32
N ALA A 72 10.82 -1.15 4.27
CA ALA A 72 11.43 -0.73 3.01
C ALA A 72 11.60 0.80 2.86
N THR A 73 11.17 1.59 3.86
CA THR A 73 11.18 3.07 3.85
C THR A 73 12.16 3.60 4.89
#